data_AF-A0A427U435-F1
#
_entry.id   AF-A0A427U435-F1
#
_cell.length_a   1.000
_cell.length_b   1.000
_cell.length_c   1.000
_cell.angle_alpha   90.00
_cell.angle_beta   90.00
_cell.angle_gamma   90.00
#
_symmetry.space_group_name_H-M   'P 1'
#
loop_
_entity.id
_entity.type
_entity.pdbx_description
1 polymer ?
#
loop_
_entity_poly.entity_id
_entity_poly.type
_entity_poly.pdbx_seq_one_letter_code
_entity_poly.pdbx_strand_id
1 'polypeptide(L)'
;MNAFDDIKAVMDDLNNRKSIFSEHMKEFQQLQGEIKVLVEQSTNDPKARAKLEKLNQAFPEGIQSSQQAIMSKVAILEENFKQLQNGFKTMGDSDVVSSENNPKPKTKILRNYM
;
A
#
# COMPACT_ATOMS: atom_id res chain seq x y z
N MET A 1 -7.83 -20.19 -20.18
CA MET A 1 -7.30 -19.01 -19.46
C MET A 1 -6.08 -19.47 -18.70
N ASN A 2 -4.93 -18.84 -18.91
CA ASN A 2 -3.72 -19.12 -18.14
C ASN A 2 -3.79 -18.32 -16.83
N ALA A 3 -3.66 -18.98 -15.69
CA ALA A 3 -3.64 -18.32 -14.38
C ALA A 3 -2.59 -17.19 -14.29
N PHE A 4 -1.51 -17.29 -15.08
CA PHE A 4 -0.49 -16.25 -15.19
C PHE A 4 -1.01 -14.96 -15.83
N ASP A 5 -1.85 -15.05 -16.87
CA ASP A 5 -2.45 -13.89 -17.53
C ASP A 5 -3.48 -13.21 -16.60
N ASP A 6 -4.23 -14.00 -15.82
CA ASP A 6 -5.18 -13.48 -14.84
C ASP A 6 -4.46 -12.75 -13.68
N ILE A 7 -3.34 -13.31 -13.20
CA ILE A 7 -2.50 -12.66 -12.17
C ILE A 7 -1.93 -11.34 -12.68
N LYS A 8 -1.48 -11.29 -13.93
CA LYS A 8 -0.96 -10.06 -14.54
C LYS A 8 -2.03 -8.98 -14.64
N ALA A 9 -3.24 -9.33 -15.08
CA ALA A 9 -4.36 -8.40 -15.15
C ALA A 9 -4.74 -7.82 -13.76
N VAL A 10 -4.74 -8.66 -12.73
CA VAL A 10 -4.96 -8.20 -11.34
C VAL A 10 -3.84 -7.28 -10.87
N MET A 11 -2.59 -7.55 -11.24
CA MET A 11 -1.44 -6.72 -10.87
C MET A 11 -1.48 -5.34 -11.54
N ASP A 12 -1.87 -5.28 -12.81
CA ASP A 12 -2.05 -4.03 -13.55
C ASP A 12 -3.19 -3.19 -12.96
N ASP A 13 -4.33 -3.81 -12.61
CA ASP A 13 -5.45 -3.13 -11.94
C ASP A 13 -5.03 -2.58 -10.57
N LEU A 14 -4.31 -3.38 -9.78
CA LEU A 14 -3.78 -2.95 -8.48
C LEU A 14 -2.82 -1.77 -8.60
N ASN A 15 -1.96 -1.77 -9.62
CA ASN A 15 -1.01 -0.68 -9.86
C ASN A 15 -1.74 0.61 -10.31
N ASN A 16 -2.78 0.48 -11.12
CA ASN A 16 -3.63 1.60 -11.51
C ASN A 16 -4.35 2.21 -10.29
N ARG A 17 -4.97 1.37 -9.45
CA ARG A 17 -5.63 1.81 -8.22
C ARG A 17 -4.66 2.50 -7.26
N LYS A 18 -3.42 2.01 -7.15
CA LYS A 18 -2.37 2.65 -6.37
C LYS A 18 -2.05 4.06 -6.89
N SER A 19 -1.98 4.24 -8.21
CA SER A 19 -1.72 5.55 -8.82
C SER A 19 -2.83 6.55 -8.50
N ILE A 20 -4.08 6.17 -8.75
CA ILE A 20 -5.27 7.00 -8.46
C ILE A 20 -5.31 7.36 -6.96
N PHE A 21 -5.03 6.38 -6.11
CA PHE A 21 -4.99 6.60 -4.67
C PHE A 21 -3.89 7.58 -4.24
N SER A 22 -2.72 7.54 -4.88
CA SER A 22 -1.63 8.49 -4.65
C SER A 22 -2.01 9.91 -5.06
N GLU A 23 -2.76 10.09 -6.14
CA GLU A 23 -3.29 11.39 -6.55
C GLU A 23 -4.29 11.94 -5.53
N HIS A 24 -5.27 11.14 -5.12
CA HIS A 24 -6.21 11.53 -4.07
C HIS A 24 -5.51 11.85 -2.75
N MET A 25 -4.40 11.19 -2.44
CA MET A 25 -3.60 11.49 -1.27
C MET A 25 -2.94 12.87 -1.35
N LYS A 26 -2.41 13.21 -2.51
CA LYS A 26 -1.82 14.53 -2.75
C LYS A 26 -2.87 15.63 -2.63
N GLU A 27 -4.05 15.43 -3.21
CA GLU A 27 -5.19 16.37 -3.07
C GLU A 27 -5.60 16.53 -1.60
N PHE A 28 -5.66 15.42 -0.85
CA PHE A 28 -5.98 15.47 0.56
C PHE A 28 -4.96 16.26 1.38
N GLN A 29 -3.67 16.04 1.14
CA GLN A 29 -2.59 16.80 1.79
C GLN A 29 -2.66 18.30 1.46
N GLN A 30 -3.03 18.64 0.22
CA GLN A 30 -3.21 20.04 -0.18
C GLN A 30 -4.38 20.68 0.58
N LEU A 31 -5.52 19.99 0.68
CA LEU A 31 -6.66 20.44 1.48
C LEU A 31 -6.30 20.63 2.95
N GLN A 32 -5.45 19.76 3.52
CA GLN A 32 -4.94 19.94 4.89
C GLN A 32 -4.14 21.24 5.04
N GLY A 33 -3.32 21.58 4.04
CA GLY A 33 -2.59 22.85 4.00
C GLY A 33 -3.54 24.05 3.98
N GLU A 34 -4.59 24.00 3.15
CA GLU A 34 -5.61 25.06 3.09
C GLU A 34 -6.37 25.22 4.40
N ILE A 35 -6.70 24.12 5.08
CA ILE A 35 -7.35 24.15 6.39
C ILE A 35 -6.43 24.80 7.43
N LYS A 36 -5.13 24.51 7.40
CA LYS A 36 -4.16 25.12 8.32
C LYS A 36 -4.07 26.64 8.10
N VAL A 37 -4.03 27.07 6.84
CA VAL A 37 -4.06 28.50 6.48
C VAL A 37 -5.36 29.16 6.97
N LEU A 38 -6.51 28.49 6.78
CA LEU A 38 -7.80 28.95 7.30
C LEU A 38 -7.78 29.11 8.83
N VAL A 39 -7.12 28.19 9.56
CA VAL A 39 -6.99 28.27 11.03
C VAL A 39 -6.21 29.50 11.43
N GLU A 40 -5.05 29.73 10.80
CA GLU A 40 -4.20 30.90 11.08
C GLU A 40 -4.94 32.22 10.75
N GLN A 41 -5.71 32.24 9.65
CA GLN A 41 -6.47 33.41 9.22
C GLN A 41 -7.74 33.65 10.06
N SER A 42 -8.35 32.61 10.64
CA SER A 42 -9.60 32.72 11.41
C SER A 42 -9.50 33.63 12.65
N THR A 43 -8.29 33.86 13.14
CA THR A 43 -8.00 34.78 14.24
C THR A 43 -8.31 36.23 13.88
N ASN A 44 -8.14 36.61 12.62
CA ASN A 44 -8.24 37.99 12.13
C ASN A 44 -9.29 38.19 11.03
N ASP A 45 -9.75 37.11 10.38
CA ASP A 45 -10.78 37.15 9.33
C ASP A 45 -12.07 36.42 9.77
N PRO A 46 -13.18 37.15 9.98
CA PRO A 46 -14.47 36.53 10.34
C PRO A 46 -15.01 35.59 9.25
N LYS A 47 -14.63 35.76 7.97
CA LYS A 47 -15.01 34.82 6.89
C LYS A 47 -14.25 33.51 7.01
N ALA A 48 -12.95 33.55 7.32
CA ALA A 48 -12.16 32.36 7.59
C ALA A 48 -12.70 31.59 8.81
N ARG A 49 -13.09 32.30 9.86
CA ARG A 49 -13.73 31.73 11.04
C ARG A 49 -15.05 31.02 10.72
N ALA A 50 -15.95 31.65 9.94
CA ALA A 50 -17.21 31.04 9.54
C ALA A 50 -17.02 29.78 8.68
N LYS A 51 -16.00 29.74 7.82
CA LYS A 51 -15.64 28.54 7.05
C LYS A 51 -15.15 27.42 7.95
N LEU A 52 -14.31 27.73 8.94
CA LEU A 52 -13.82 26.77 9.92
C LEU A 52 -14.93 26.22 10.81
N GLU A 53 -15.88 27.05 11.19
CA GLU A 53 -17.03 26.64 12.00
C GLU A 53 -17.92 25.65 11.24
N LYS A 54 -18.19 25.89 9.95
CA LYS A 54 -18.87 24.91 9.08
C LYS A 54 -18.08 23.62 8.93
N LEU A 55 -16.76 23.72 8.82
CA LEU A 55 -15.88 22.55 8.73
C LEU A 55 -15.93 21.73 10.03
N ASN A 56 -15.88 22.38 11.20
CA ASN A 56 -16.01 21.71 12.49
C ASN A 56 -17.41 21.09 12.70
N GLN A 57 -18.47 21.70 12.16
CA GLN A 57 -19.81 21.09 12.16
C GLN A 57 -19.88 19.83 11.30
N ALA A 58 -19.19 19.80 10.16
CA ALA A 58 -19.12 18.63 9.30
C ALA A 58 -18.22 17.51 9.90
N PHE A 59 -17.25 17.88 10.73
CA PHE A 59 -16.32 16.96 11.39
C PHE A 59 -16.37 17.11 12.92
N PRO A 60 -17.43 16.60 13.58
CA PRO A 60 -17.68 16.81 15.01
C PRO A 60 -16.61 16.21 15.92
N GLU A 61 -15.92 15.15 15.49
CA GLU A 61 -14.78 14.56 16.21
C GLU A 61 -13.45 15.27 15.92
N GLY A 62 -13.50 16.43 15.27
CA GLY A 62 -12.36 17.19 14.84
C GLY A 62 -11.79 16.67 13.52
N ILE A 63 -11.46 17.57 12.61
CA ILE A 63 -10.93 17.19 11.30
C ILE A 63 -9.58 16.46 11.40
N GLN A 64 -8.81 16.72 12.46
CA GLN A 64 -7.50 16.12 12.70
C GLN A 64 -7.57 14.61 12.96
N SER A 65 -8.59 14.13 13.69
CA SER A 65 -8.74 12.70 14.02
C SER A 65 -9.05 11.89 12.75
N SER A 66 -9.99 12.38 11.95
CA SER A 66 -10.37 11.81 10.65
C SER A 66 -9.17 11.80 9.69
N GLN A 67 -8.40 12.89 9.65
CA GLN A 67 -7.17 12.97 8.87
C GLN A 67 -6.15 11.91 9.28
N GLN A 68 -5.87 11.77 10.57
CA GLN A 68 -4.88 10.83 11.08
C GLN A 68 -5.28 9.37 10.81
N ALA A 69 -6.58 9.06 10.94
CA ALA A 69 -7.12 7.74 10.61
C ALA A 69 -6.98 7.42 9.11
N ILE A 70 -7.25 8.40 8.23
CA ILE A 70 -7.07 8.24 6.78
C ILE A 70 -5.60 7.98 6.46
N MET A 71 -4.69 8.83 6.96
CA MET A 71 -3.24 8.68 6.72
C MET A 71 -2.69 7.34 7.20
N SER A 72 -3.17 6.84 8.35
CA SER A 72 -2.76 5.53 8.88
C SER A 72 -3.21 4.39 7.94
N LYS A 73 -4.47 4.39 7.50
CA LYS A 73 -4.98 3.39 6.56
C LYS A 73 -4.25 3.40 5.22
N VAL A 74 -3.85 4.59 4.76
CA VAL A 74 -3.07 4.79 3.54
C VAL A 74 -1.69 4.17 3.66
N ALA A 75 -0.99 4.42 4.77
CA ALA A 75 0.33 3.84 5.01
C ALA A 75 0.27 2.30 5.01
N ILE A 76 -0.76 1.73 5.63
CA ILE A 76 -1.01 0.28 5.62
C ILE A 76 -1.27 -0.23 4.20
N LEU A 77 -2.07 0.48 3.40
CA LEU A 77 -2.33 0.11 2.01
C LEU A 77 -1.03 0.13 1.18
N GLU A 78 -0.22 1.17 1.29
CA GLU A 78 1.07 1.26 0.60
C GLU A 78 2.01 0.10 0.95
N GLU A 79 2.04 -0.29 2.22
CA GLU A 79 2.82 -1.43 2.69
C GLU A 79 2.29 -2.75 2.11
N ASN A 80 0.98 -2.97 2.14
CA ASN A 80 0.35 -4.15 1.56
C ASN A 80 0.63 -4.26 0.05
N PHE A 81 0.58 -3.15 -0.69
CA PHE A 81 0.92 -3.13 -2.11
C PHE A 81 2.39 -3.50 -2.35
N LYS A 82 3.32 -2.99 -1.53
CA LYS A 82 4.75 -3.36 -1.62
C LYS A 82 4.96 -4.84 -1.35
N GLN A 83 4.31 -5.39 -0.32
CA GLN A 83 4.40 -6.82 0.01
C GLN A 83 3.87 -7.68 -1.13
N LEU A 84 2.72 -7.32 -1.70
CA LEU A 84 2.12 -8.05 -2.81
C LEU A 84 3.00 -7.99 -4.08
N GLN A 85 3.53 -6.81 -4.40
CA GLN A 85 4.48 -6.64 -5.52
C GLN A 85 5.73 -7.51 -5.34
N ASN A 86 6.28 -7.56 -4.12
CA ASN A 86 7.44 -8.39 -3.80
C ASN A 86 7.12 -9.88 -3.90
N GLY A 87 5.96 -10.32 -3.39
CA GLY A 87 5.49 -11.70 -3.49
C GLY A 87 5.39 -12.18 -4.94
N PHE A 88 4.87 -11.34 -5.84
CA PHE A 88 4.82 -11.68 -7.27
C PHE A 88 6.19 -11.71 -7.95
N LYS A 89 7.11 -10.80 -7.60
CA LYS A 89 8.49 -10.84 -8.12
C LYS A 89 9.20 -12.13 -7.73
N THR A 90 9.05 -12.57 -6.48
CA THR A 90 9.64 -13.84 -6.01
C THR A 90 9.02 -15.07 -6.67
N MET A 91 7.73 -15.00 -7.02
CA MET A 91 7.02 -16.10 -7.68
C MET A 91 7.42 -16.24 -9.15
N GLY A 92 7.67 -15.13 -9.86
CA GLY A 92 8.17 -15.13 -11.24
C GLY A 92 9.65 -15.49 -11.39
N ASP A 93 10.46 -15.33 -10.34
CA ASP A 93 11.88 -15.70 -10.31
C ASP A 93 12.10 -17.20 -9.96
N SER A 94 11.07 -17.85 -9.41
CA SER A 94 11.12 -19.26 -9.00
C SER A 94 11.07 -20.26 -10.17
N ASP A 95 10.75 -19.80 -11.39
CA ASP A 95 10.69 -20.65 -12.60
C ASP A 95 12.01 -20.67 -13.42
N VAL A 96 13.08 -20.01 -12.95
CA VAL A 96 14.41 -20.02 -13.62
C VAL A 96 15.46 -20.80 -12.81
N VAL A 97 15.08 -21.96 -12.25
CA VAL A 97 16.06 -22.97 -11.83
C VAL A 97 15.93 -24.19 -12.73
N SER A 98 16.41 -24.04 -13.97
CA SER A 98 16.93 -25.17 -14.74
C SER A 98 18.37 -25.43 -14.32
N SER A 99 18.59 -26.46 -13.49
CA SER A 99 19.67 -27.43 -13.70
C SER A 99 19.68 -28.49 -12.61
N GLU A 100 19.40 -29.72 -13.06
CA GLU A 100 20.13 -30.94 -12.71
C GLU A 100 21.09 -30.82 -11.53
N ASN A 101 20.73 -31.43 -10.40
CA ASN A 101 21.68 -32.17 -9.58
C ASN A 101 20.92 -33.27 -8.85
N ASN A 102 20.71 -34.37 -9.55
CA ASN A 102 20.23 -35.63 -9.00
C ASN A 102 21.34 -36.18 -8.07
N PRO A 103 21.19 -36.21 -6.73
CA PRO A 103 22.14 -36.92 -5.91
C PRO A 103 21.76 -38.40 -5.97
N LYS A 104 22.53 -39.17 -6.77
CA LYS A 104 22.47 -40.64 -6.79
C LYS A 104 22.39 -41.18 -5.35
N PRO A 105 21.50 -42.13 -5.04
CA PRO A 105 21.44 -42.74 -3.73
C PRO A 105 22.74 -43.49 -3.46
N LYS A 106 23.45 -43.12 -2.39
CA LYS A 106 24.66 -43.80 -1.91
C LYS A 106 24.28 -45.22 -1.47
N THR A 107 24.64 -46.22 -2.27
CA THR A 107 24.59 -47.63 -1.87
C THR A 107 25.57 -47.83 -0.71
N LYS A 108 25.03 -48.07 0.49
CA LYS A 108 25.82 -48.53 1.64
C LYS A 108 26.24 -49.97 1.36
N ILE A 109 27.53 -50.17 1.10
CA ILE A 109 28.15 -51.49 1.11
C ILE A 109 28.13 -51.96 2.58
N LEU A 110 27.26 -52.91 2.91
CA LEU A 110 27.36 -53.67 4.15
C LEU A 110 28.59 -54.57 4.04
N ARG A 111 29.63 -54.29 4.84
CA ARG A 111 30.67 -55.27 5.11
C ARG A 111 30.12 -56.28 6.11
N ASN A 112 29.91 -57.51 5.67
CA ASN A 112 29.72 -58.64 6.57
C ASN A 112 30.95 -58.77 7.48
N TYR A 113 30.72 -58.86 8.77
CA TYR A 113 31.64 -59.47 9.71
C TYR A 113 30.88 -60.55 10.48
N MET A 114 31.50 -61.74 10.47
CA MET A 114 31.17 -63.01 11.13
C MET A 114 30.18 -63.91 10.41
#